data_AF-A0A550C5R1-F1
#
_entry.id   AF-A0A550C5R1-F1
#
_cell.length_a   1.000
_cell.length_b   1.000
_cell.length_c   1.000
_cell.angle_alpha   90.00
_cell.angle_beta   90.00
_cell.angle_gamma   90.00
#
_symmetry.space_group_name_H-M   'P 1'
#
loop_
_entity.id
_entity.type
_entity.pdbx_description
1 polymer ?
#
loop_
_entity_poly.entity_id
_entity_poly.type
_entity_poly.pdbx_seq_one_letter_code
_entity_poly.pdbx_strand_id
1 'polypeptide(L)'
;MTSSYFGEIVAFAGKIKLTARPSIPSVEVFVKECRKLPQEFDIMGTRGVYHKKKVLELVQKFVVWRQERQPGVRASSRHTTGMTVRVGITICKWLFQSVHDTNAASVFDYVLPLMPELFKFTEVPDNDELAQRANLLLVRMCGVTPPRSLVNPILDAIFDAIQTSPSWRVRLKALPLVQVFYFRQVPLIGEHKMIEILEADAWTTKSWNVITLKDRFVRLAKNSHIPPRQDPGYTAAIRRRHAAILGICALVDSYPYTVEKWMPDLLANILAEHTYDPIPISTAVRNCASNFKKTHQDTWHEDCKRFNEDQMVALSTLLTGSSYYDQRLGTQDSGFKTLISASNE
;
A
#
# COMPACT_ATOMS: atom_id res chain seq x y z
N MET A 1 -23.30 26.04 14.07
CA MET A 1 -23.23 24.58 14.30
C MET A 1 -21.98 24.04 13.62
N THR A 2 -21.09 23.39 14.37
CA THR A 2 -19.84 22.84 13.82
C THR A 2 -20.14 21.61 12.95
N SER A 3 -19.28 21.33 11.97
CA SER A 3 -19.38 20.15 11.09
C SER A 3 -19.41 18.81 11.85
N SER A 4 -19.02 18.80 13.13
CA SER A 4 -19.07 17.61 14.00
C SER A 4 -20.49 17.16 14.29
N TYR A 5 -21.35 18.09 14.71
CA TYR A 5 -22.73 17.75 15.09
C TYR A 5 -23.52 17.17 13.92
N PHE A 6 -23.33 17.68 12.71
CA PHE A 6 -24.00 17.13 11.53
C PHE A 6 -23.55 15.71 11.21
N GLY A 7 -22.25 15.42 11.32
CA GLY A 7 -21.73 14.06 11.09
C GLY A 7 -22.32 13.05 12.08
N GLU A 8 -22.41 13.43 13.35
CA GLU A 8 -23.00 12.61 14.42
C GLU A 8 -24.51 12.41 14.22
N ILE A 9 -25.24 13.45 13.83
CA ILE A 9 -26.68 13.35 13.53
C ILE A 9 -26.94 12.40 12.36
N VAL A 10 -26.11 12.47 11.30
CA VAL A 10 -26.26 11.56 10.15
C VAL A 10 -25.93 10.12 10.56
N ALA A 11 -24.87 9.91 11.35
CA ALA A 11 -24.56 8.59 11.90
C ALA A 11 -25.74 8.04 12.71
N PHE A 12 -26.26 8.85 13.64
CA PHE A 12 -27.36 8.50 14.51
C PHE A 12 -28.67 8.21 13.75
N ALA A 13 -29.01 9.04 12.76
CA ALA A 13 -30.15 8.80 11.89
C ALA A 13 -30.04 7.48 11.13
N GLY A 14 -28.83 7.14 10.67
CA GLY A 14 -28.52 5.83 10.09
C GLY A 14 -28.83 4.69 11.06
N LYS A 15 -28.40 4.79 12.32
CA LYS A 15 -28.66 3.78 13.35
C LYS A 15 -30.15 3.56 13.63
N ILE A 16 -30.92 4.65 13.78
CA ILE A 16 -32.37 4.55 14.04
C ILE A 16 -33.10 3.90 12.85
N LYS A 17 -32.68 4.23 11.63
CA LYS A 17 -33.36 3.76 10.42
C LYS A 17 -32.89 2.38 9.97
N LEU A 18 -31.76 1.91 10.50
CA LEU A 18 -31.29 0.55 10.27
C LEU A 18 -32.21 -0.42 11.01
N THR A 19 -32.92 -1.22 10.22
CA THR A 19 -33.82 -2.26 10.70
C THR A 19 -33.48 -3.51 9.93
N ALA A 20 -33.24 -4.62 10.64
CA ALA A 20 -33.11 -5.92 9.98
C ALA A 20 -34.44 -6.25 9.31
N ARG A 21 -34.39 -6.60 8.03
CA ARG A 21 -35.53 -6.93 7.19
C ARG A 21 -35.32 -8.29 6.56
N PRO A 22 -35.32 -9.38 7.36
CA PRO A 22 -35.36 -10.72 6.80
C PRO A 22 -36.65 -10.88 5.99
N SER A 23 -36.65 -11.80 5.02
CA SER A 23 -37.83 -12.09 4.21
C SER A 23 -39.01 -12.54 5.07
N ILE A 24 -38.75 -13.49 5.97
CA ILE A 24 -39.68 -14.03 6.95
C ILE A 24 -38.93 -14.15 8.27
N PRO A 25 -39.47 -13.65 9.40
CA PRO A 25 -38.83 -13.71 10.71
C PRO A 25 -38.95 -15.10 11.35
N SER A 26 -38.48 -16.14 10.65
CA SER A 26 -38.40 -17.53 11.12
C SER A 26 -36.97 -18.04 10.98
N VAL A 27 -36.51 -18.79 11.98
CA VAL A 27 -35.16 -19.36 12.01
C VAL A 27 -34.97 -20.36 10.88
N GLU A 28 -36.00 -21.15 10.58
CA GLU A 28 -36.00 -22.15 9.51
C GLU A 28 -35.83 -21.49 8.14
N VAL A 29 -36.54 -20.38 7.90
CA VAL A 29 -36.42 -19.61 6.65
C VAL A 29 -35.03 -19.01 6.56
N PHE A 30 -34.54 -18.36 7.63
CA PHE A 30 -33.21 -17.77 7.65
C PHE A 30 -32.10 -18.78 7.34
N VAL A 31 -32.11 -19.95 7.99
CA VAL A 31 -31.13 -21.01 7.74
C VAL A 31 -31.22 -21.55 6.31
N LYS A 32 -32.44 -21.70 5.78
CA LYS A 32 -32.66 -22.13 4.39
C LYS A 32 -32.12 -21.09 3.40
N GLU A 33 -32.32 -19.81 3.66
CA GLU A 33 -31.82 -18.70 2.85
C GLU A 33 -30.29 -18.62 2.87
N CYS A 34 -29.66 -18.76 4.05
CA CYS A 34 -28.19 -18.84 4.18
C CYS A 34 -27.56 -19.95 3.33
N ARG A 35 -28.29 -21.03 3.07
CA ARG A 35 -27.81 -22.17 2.27
C ARG A 35 -28.09 -22.05 0.78
N LYS A 36 -29.22 -21.43 0.40
CA LYS A 36 -29.72 -21.43 -0.98
C LYS A 36 -29.45 -20.14 -1.75
N LEU A 37 -29.43 -19.01 -1.06
CA LEU A 37 -29.30 -17.72 -1.72
C LEU A 37 -27.83 -17.44 -2.08
N PRO A 38 -27.58 -16.67 -3.16
CA PRO A 38 -26.24 -16.26 -3.54
C PRO A 38 -25.54 -15.49 -2.41
N GLN A 39 -24.20 -15.56 -2.37
CA GLN A 39 -23.40 -14.88 -1.34
C GLN A 39 -23.54 -13.34 -1.36
N GLU A 40 -24.04 -12.77 -2.47
CA GLU A 40 -24.28 -11.34 -2.61
C GLU A 40 -25.61 -10.88 -2.01
N PHE A 41 -26.50 -11.83 -1.71
CA PHE A 41 -27.81 -11.55 -1.19
C PHE A 41 -27.72 -11.10 0.27
N ASP A 42 -28.30 -9.94 0.57
CA ASP A 42 -28.38 -9.41 1.92
C ASP A 42 -29.57 -10.00 2.66
N ILE A 43 -29.34 -11.16 3.27
CA ILE A 43 -30.38 -11.93 3.98
C ILE A 43 -31.04 -11.11 5.10
N MET A 44 -30.28 -10.26 5.78
CA MET A 44 -30.77 -9.47 6.90
C MET A 44 -31.27 -8.08 6.49
N GLY A 45 -31.13 -7.70 5.22
CA GLY A 45 -31.48 -6.36 4.75
C GLY A 45 -30.73 -5.24 5.48
N THR A 46 -29.54 -5.53 6.03
CA THR A 46 -28.76 -4.60 6.87
C THR A 46 -27.80 -3.73 6.08
N ARG A 47 -27.79 -3.83 4.76
CA ARG A 47 -26.96 -2.98 3.89
C ARG A 47 -27.34 -1.50 3.94
N GLY A 48 -26.35 -0.66 3.63
CA GLY A 48 -26.40 0.80 3.76
C GLY A 48 -27.27 1.47 2.69
N VAL A 49 -28.58 1.22 2.68
CA VAL A 49 -29.48 1.75 1.64
C VAL A 49 -29.99 3.15 1.98
N TYR A 50 -30.16 3.48 3.26
CA TYR A 50 -30.91 4.67 3.69
C TYR A 50 -30.36 5.99 3.14
N HIS A 51 -29.03 6.21 3.21
CA HIS A 51 -28.40 7.43 2.69
C HIS A 51 -27.93 7.31 1.23
N LYS A 52 -28.09 6.15 0.59
CA LYS A 52 -27.43 5.83 -0.68
C LYS A 52 -27.76 6.82 -1.79
N LYS A 53 -29.05 7.13 -1.97
CA LYS A 53 -29.50 8.10 -2.98
C LYS A 53 -28.86 9.49 -2.76
N LYS A 54 -28.86 9.97 -1.52
CA LYS A 54 -28.25 11.26 -1.17
C LYS A 54 -26.74 11.27 -1.37
N VAL A 55 -26.07 10.16 -1.08
CA VAL A 55 -24.63 10.00 -1.33
C VAL A 55 -24.33 10.06 -2.83
N LEU A 56 -25.12 9.40 -3.67
CA LEU A 56 -24.94 9.44 -5.13
C LEU A 56 -25.16 10.86 -5.70
N GLU A 57 -26.20 11.56 -5.24
CA GLU A 57 -26.42 12.97 -5.59
C GLU A 57 -25.24 13.85 -5.15
N LEU A 58 -24.64 13.54 -4.01
CA LEU A 58 -23.52 14.28 -3.46
C LEU A 58 -22.21 14.04 -4.24
N VAL A 59 -21.97 12.81 -4.69
CA VAL A 59 -20.84 12.48 -5.59
C VAL A 59 -20.92 13.31 -6.86
N GLN A 60 -22.11 13.43 -7.46
CA GLN A 60 -22.32 14.29 -8.64
C GLN A 60 -22.03 15.77 -8.35
N LYS A 61 -22.48 16.27 -7.19
CA LYS A 61 -22.21 17.65 -6.76
C LYS A 61 -20.72 17.92 -6.55
N PHE A 62 -19.96 16.97 -6.02
CA PHE A 62 -18.51 17.12 -5.85
C PHE A 62 -17.78 17.29 -7.18
N VAL A 63 -18.24 16.65 -8.25
CA VAL A 63 -17.66 16.85 -9.59
C VAL A 63 -17.85 18.29 -10.07
N VAL A 64 -19.05 18.85 -9.90
CA VAL A 64 -19.37 20.24 -10.28
C VAL A 64 -18.59 21.23 -9.42
N TRP A 65 -18.65 21.09 -8.09
CA TRP A 65 -17.96 21.99 -7.17
C TRP A 65 -16.43 21.99 -7.34
N ARG A 66 -15.88 20.89 -7.87
CA ARG A 66 -14.45 20.84 -8.23
C ARG A 66 -14.13 21.74 -9.40
N GLN A 67 -14.94 21.71 -10.47
CA GLN A 67 -14.70 22.54 -11.66
C GLN A 67 -14.80 24.03 -11.32
N GLU A 68 -15.67 24.38 -10.36
CA GLU A 68 -15.83 25.75 -9.86
C GLU A 68 -14.72 26.18 -8.89
N ARG A 69 -13.90 25.23 -8.39
CA ARG A 69 -12.84 25.51 -7.42
C ARG A 69 -11.62 26.12 -8.10
N GLN A 70 -11.27 27.35 -7.72
CA GLN A 70 -10.00 27.97 -8.11
C GLN A 70 -8.96 27.85 -6.99
N PRO A 71 -7.69 27.52 -7.29
CA PRO A 71 -6.62 27.45 -6.30
C PRO A 71 -6.20 28.85 -5.84
N GLY A 72 -5.96 29.02 -4.52
CA GLY A 72 -5.34 30.22 -3.95
C GLY A 72 -5.93 30.68 -2.61
N VAL A 73 -5.27 31.64 -1.96
CA VAL A 73 -5.61 32.15 -0.61
C VAL A 73 -7.02 32.76 -0.53
N ARG A 74 -7.57 33.26 -1.65
CA ARG A 74 -8.96 33.76 -1.76
C ARG A 74 -10.01 32.66 -1.99
N ALA A 75 -9.60 31.40 -2.07
CA ALA A 75 -10.52 30.28 -2.24
C ALA A 75 -11.36 30.04 -0.97
N SER A 76 -10.80 30.30 0.21
CA SER A 76 -11.49 30.13 1.51
C SER A 76 -12.67 31.08 1.73
N SER A 77 -12.75 32.21 0.99
CA SER A 77 -13.83 33.19 1.11
C SER A 77 -14.98 32.97 0.11
N ARG A 78 -14.82 32.11 -0.91
CA ARG A 78 -15.93 31.75 -1.81
C ARG A 78 -16.78 30.64 -1.21
N HIS A 79 -18.09 30.86 -1.26
CA HIS A 79 -19.12 29.97 -0.72
C HIS A 79 -18.97 28.51 -1.20
N THR A 80 -18.73 28.26 -2.49
CA THR A 80 -18.62 26.92 -3.07
C THR A 80 -17.41 26.12 -2.55
N THR A 81 -16.24 26.75 -2.49
CA THR A 81 -15.02 26.09 -1.98
C THR A 81 -15.15 25.81 -0.49
N GLY A 82 -15.69 26.76 0.29
CA GLY A 82 -15.99 26.57 1.70
C GLY A 82 -17.01 25.46 1.95
N MET A 83 -18.04 25.35 1.11
CA MET A 83 -19.02 24.27 1.16
C MET A 83 -18.39 22.90 0.90
N THR A 84 -17.59 22.77 -0.16
CA THR A 84 -16.93 21.49 -0.50
C THR A 84 -16.09 20.98 0.66
N VAL A 85 -15.31 21.86 1.29
CA VAL A 85 -14.45 21.50 2.43
C VAL A 85 -15.29 21.13 3.65
N ARG A 86 -16.29 21.94 4.01
CA ARG A 86 -17.15 21.67 5.18
C ARG A 86 -17.95 20.37 5.01
N VAL A 87 -18.50 20.14 3.83
CA VAL A 87 -19.25 18.93 3.51
C VAL A 87 -18.30 17.72 3.48
N GLY A 88 -17.12 17.84 2.86
CA GLY A 88 -16.10 16.80 2.88
C GLY A 88 -15.68 16.40 4.30
N ILE A 89 -15.43 17.37 5.19
CA ILE A 89 -15.11 17.11 6.61
C ILE A 89 -16.27 16.39 7.29
N THR A 90 -17.51 16.81 7.04
CA THR A 90 -18.72 16.23 7.64
C THR A 90 -18.88 14.76 7.21
N ILE A 91 -18.70 14.46 5.93
CA ILE A 91 -18.72 13.09 5.39
C ILE A 91 -17.60 12.25 6.02
N CYS A 92 -16.37 12.77 6.06
CA CYS A 92 -15.25 12.01 6.62
C CYS A 92 -15.50 11.67 8.09
N LYS A 93 -16.04 12.61 8.87
CA LYS A 93 -16.44 12.36 10.27
C LYS A 93 -17.55 11.32 10.39
N TRP A 94 -18.61 11.47 9.60
CA TRP A 94 -19.74 10.53 9.58
C TRP A 94 -19.29 9.10 9.24
N LEU A 95 -18.53 8.94 8.15
CA LEU A 95 -18.04 7.63 7.72
C LEU A 95 -17.04 7.06 8.73
N PHE A 96 -16.15 7.89 9.28
CA PHE A 96 -15.20 7.43 10.31
C PHE A 96 -15.92 6.90 11.54
N GLN A 97 -16.94 7.60 12.03
CA GLN A 97 -17.75 7.12 13.15
C GLN A 97 -18.49 5.83 12.79
N SER A 98 -19.02 5.73 11.57
CA SER A 98 -19.75 4.56 11.09
C SER A 98 -18.86 3.33 10.93
N VAL A 99 -17.59 3.50 10.55
CA VAL A 99 -16.57 2.43 10.46
C VAL A 99 -16.25 1.83 11.84
N HIS A 100 -16.42 2.59 12.93
CA HIS A 100 -16.19 2.11 14.30
C HIS A 100 -17.49 1.67 15.01
N ASP A 101 -18.59 1.61 14.28
CA ASP A 101 -19.90 1.27 14.83
C ASP A 101 -20.18 -0.24 14.71
N THR A 102 -21.25 -0.70 15.37
CA THR A 102 -21.68 -2.11 15.31
C THR A 102 -22.01 -2.60 13.90
N ASN A 103 -22.43 -1.68 13.02
CA ASN A 103 -22.83 -1.98 11.65
C ASN A 103 -21.81 -1.48 10.61
N ALA A 104 -20.51 -1.54 10.94
CA ALA A 104 -19.44 -1.01 10.11
C ALA A 104 -19.43 -1.56 8.67
N ALA A 105 -19.84 -2.82 8.45
CA ALA A 105 -19.91 -3.42 7.12
C ALA A 105 -20.88 -2.68 6.17
N SER A 106 -21.94 -2.07 6.70
CA SER A 106 -22.92 -1.31 5.89
C SER A 106 -22.34 -0.01 5.31
N VAL A 107 -21.24 0.48 5.88
CA VAL A 107 -20.64 1.75 5.47
C VAL A 107 -20.03 1.69 4.06
N PHE A 108 -19.66 0.48 3.61
CA PHE A 108 -19.00 0.29 2.31
C PHE A 108 -19.92 0.60 1.12
N ASP A 109 -21.24 0.50 1.29
CA ASP A 109 -22.22 0.96 0.31
C ASP A 109 -22.14 2.48 0.06
N TYR A 110 -21.65 3.25 1.04
CA TYR A 110 -21.43 4.70 0.94
C TYR A 110 -19.98 5.04 0.55
N VAL A 111 -19.01 4.28 1.07
CA VAL A 111 -17.58 4.52 0.81
C VAL A 111 -17.24 4.27 -0.66
N LEU A 112 -17.75 3.19 -1.26
CA LEU A 112 -17.38 2.83 -2.64
C LEU A 112 -17.72 3.96 -3.65
N PRO A 113 -18.93 4.55 -3.67
CA PRO A 113 -19.20 5.71 -4.53
C PRO A 113 -18.37 6.96 -4.19
N LEU A 114 -18.00 7.16 -2.92
CA LEU A 114 -17.26 8.33 -2.46
C LEU A 114 -15.75 8.20 -2.60
N MET A 115 -15.22 7.00 -2.83
CA MET A 115 -13.78 6.72 -2.82
C MET A 115 -12.97 7.62 -3.76
N PRO A 116 -13.39 7.88 -5.02
CA PRO A 116 -12.68 8.81 -5.91
C PRO A 116 -12.54 10.22 -5.32
N GLU A 117 -13.52 10.67 -4.54
CA GLU A 117 -13.49 11.96 -3.84
C GLU A 117 -12.63 11.89 -2.58
N LEU A 118 -12.72 10.81 -1.81
CA LEU A 118 -11.90 10.60 -0.61
C LEU A 118 -10.41 10.63 -0.94
N PHE A 119 -9.99 9.97 -2.02
CA PHE A 119 -8.60 10.02 -2.49
C PHE A 119 -8.15 11.43 -2.83
N LYS A 120 -9.00 12.23 -3.49
CA LYS A 120 -8.71 13.62 -3.84
C LYS A 120 -8.68 14.53 -2.61
N PHE A 121 -9.53 14.26 -1.61
CA PHE A 121 -9.52 14.99 -0.35
C PHE A 121 -8.20 14.88 0.38
N THR A 122 -7.43 13.80 0.18
CA THR A 122 -6.10 13.63 0.78
C THR A 122 -5.04 14.65 0.33
N GLU A 123 -5.32 15.45 -0.70
CA GLU A 123 -4.38 16.43 -1.28
C GLU A 123 -4.99 17.83 -1.41
N VAL A 124 -5.96 18.20 -0.57
CA VAL A 124 -6.49 19.57 -0.59
C VAL A 124 -5.46 20.53 0.04
N PRO A 125 -4.84 21.43 -0.74
CA PRO A 125 -3.71 22.24 -0.24
C PRO A 125 -4.15 23.32 0.76
N ASP A 126 -5.41 23.74 0.70
CA ASP A 126 -5.92 24.84 1.54
C ASP A 126 -6.46 24.35 2.90
N ASN A 127 -6.53 23.03 3.14
CA ASN A 127 -7.16 22.50 4.35
C ASN A 127 -6.57 21.15 4.78
N ASP A 128 -5.61 21.22 5.71
CA ASP A 128 -4.95 20.04 6.27
C ASP A 128 -5.90 19.14 7.07
N GLU A 129 -6.93 19.69 7.72
CA GLU A 129 -7.90 18.89 8.49
C GLU A 129 -8.64 17.90 7.59
N LEU A 130 -9.13 18.36 6.43
CA LEU A 130 -9.81 17.51 5.47
C LEU A 130 -8.87 16.43 4.93
N ALA A 131 -7.64 16.81 4.56
CA ALA A 131 -6.64 15.89 4.04
C ALA A 131 -6.28 14.81 5.06
N GLN A 132 -6.07 15.18 6.31
CA GLN A 132 -5.78 14.26 7.40
C GLN A 132 -6.96 13.32 7.67
N ARG A 133 -8.19 13.85 7.75
CA ARG A 133 -9.40 13.03 8.02
C ARG A 133 -9.70 12.05 6.89
N ALA A 134 -9.58 12.47 5.64
CA ALA A 134 -9.77 11.60 4.49
C ALA A 134 -8.74 10.46 4.49
N ASN A 135 -7.46 10.78 4.72
CA ASN A 135 -6.40 9.77 4.82
C ASN A 135 -6.66 8.79 5.97
N LEU A 136 -7.03 9.29 7.15
CA LEU A 136 -7.33 8.45 8.30
C LEU A 136 -8.54 7.53 8.04
N LEU A 137 -9.59 8.03 7.39
CA LEU A 137 -10.75 7.23 7.00
C LEU A 137 -10.36 6.09 6.04
N LEU A 138 -9.59 6.41 4.98
CA LEU A 138 -9.11 5.42 4.01
C LEU A 138 -8.27 4.32 4.66
N VAL A 139 -7.41 4.66 5.63
CA VAL A 139 -6.64 3.65 6.38
C VAL A 139 -7.55 2.82 7.29
N ARG A 140 -8.50 3.45 7.99
CA ARG A 140 -9.37 2.76 8.95
C ARG A 140 -10.38 1.83 8.28
N MET A 141 -10.88 2.16 7.09
CA MET A 141 -11.77 1.26 6.36
C MET A 141 -11.09 -0.08 6.00
N CYS A 142 -9.78 -0.11 5.77
CA CYS A 142 -9.05 -1.37 5.53
C CYS A 142 -9.08 -2.30 6.76
N GLY A 143 -9.28 -1.73 7.95
CA GLY A 143 -9.51 -2.43 9.21
C GLY A 143 -10.93 -2.95 9.42
N VAL A 144 -11.84 -2.84 8.45
CA VAL A 144 -13.18 -3.45 8.51
C VAL A 144 -13.39 -4.41 7.33
N THR A 145 -14.03 -5.56 7.59
CA THR A 145 -14.37 -6.53 6.54
C THR A 145 -15.63 -6.07 5.82
N PRO A 146 -15.56 -5.76 4.51
CA PRO A 146 -16.73 -5.37 3.74
C PRO A 146 -17.61 -6.59 3.41
N PRO A 147 -18.85 -6.36 2.95
CA PRO A 147 -19.62 -7.39 2.27
C PRO A 147 -18.82 -8.00 1.12
N ARG A 148 -18.92 -9.33 0.93
CA ARG A 148 -18.12 -10.08 -0.06
C ARG A 148 -18.21 -9.49 -1.47
N SER A 149 -19.41 -9.07 -1.89
CA SER A 149 -19.65 -8.45 -3.19
C SER A 149 -18.94 -7.11 -3.39
N LEU A 150 -18.52 -6.44 -2.31
CA LEU A 150 -17.83 -5.16 -2.36
C LEU A 150 -16.30 -5.30 -2.23
N VAL A 151 -15.75 -6.47 -1.90
CA VAL A 151 -14.30 -6.69 -1.79
C VAL A 151 -13.59 -6.34 -3.10
N ASN A 152 -14.03 -6.95 -4.21
CA ASN A 152 -13.43 -6.70 -5.52
C ASN A 152 -13.63 -5.26 -6.00
N PRO A 153 -14.85 -4.67 -5.97
CA PRO A 153 -15.05 -3.27 -6.33
C PRO A 153 -14.22 -2.26 -5.52
N ILE A 154 -13.97 -2.52 -4.22
CA ILE A 154 -13.12 -1.67 -3.40
C ILE A 154 -11.67 -1.78 -3.86
N LEU A 155 -11.17 -2.99 -4.09
CA LEU A 155 -9.83 -3.20 -4.66
C LEU A 155 -9.70 -2.49 -6.00
N ASP A 156 -10.66 -2.68 -6.91
CA ASP A 156 -10.70 -2.03 -8.21
C ASP A 156 -10.54 -0.53 -8.11
N ALA A 157 -11.34 0.11 -7.27
CA ALA A 157 -11.27 1.56 -7.19
C ALA A 157 -10.04 2.07 -6.40
N ILE A 158 -9.34 1.23 -5.61
CA ILE A 158 -7.99 1.55 -5.12
C ILE A 158 -6.97 1.44 -6.27
N PHE A 159 -7.04 0.40 -7.12
CA PHE A 159 -6.15 0.28 -8.29
C PHE A 159 -6.37 1.38 -9.30
N ASP A 160 -7.62 1.74 -9.60
CA ASP A 160 -7.95 2.87 -10.46
C ASP A 160 -7.31 4.14 -9.92
N ALA A 161 -7.36 4.38 -8.59
CA ALA A 161 -6.71 5.53 -7.98
C ALA A 161 -5.17 5.47 -8.12
N ILE A 162 -4.55 4.30 -8.10
CA ILE A 162 -3.11 4.12 -8.32
C ILE A 162 -2.73 4.34 -9.78
N GLN A 163 -3.51 3.80 -10.72
CA GLN A 163 -3.16 3.81 -12.15
C GLN A 163 -3.54 5.11 -12.84
N THR A 164 -4.69 5.68 -12.51
CA THR A 164 -5.28 6.81 -13.28
C THR A 164 -5.07 8.17 -12.62
N SER A 165 -4.78 8.23 -11.31
CA SER A 165 -4.65 9.51 -10.62
C SER A 165 -3.44 10.29 -11.15
N PRO A 166 -3.58 11.56 -11.54
CA PRO A 166 -2.46 12.38 -12.01
C PRO A 166 -1.48 12.71 -10.87
N SER A 167 -1.95 12.74 -9.62
CA SER A 167 -1.13 13.08 -8.47
C SER A 167 -0.35 11.89 -7.93
N TRP A 168 0.98 12.02 -7.92
CA TRP A 168 1.87 11.01 -7.33
C TRP A 168 1.66 10.86 -5.81
N ARG A 169 1.21 11.91 -5.11
CA ARG A 169 0.93 11.85 -3.67
C ARG A 169 -0.28 10.97 -3.37
N VAL A 170 -1.33 11.08 -4.20
CA VAL A 170 -2.53 10.23 -4.09
C VAL A 170 -2.15 8.78 -4.37
N ARG A 171 -1.38 8.52 -5.43
CA ARG A 171 -0.87 7.17 -5.74
C ARG A 171 -0.07 6.59 -4.57
N LEU A 172 0.84 7.37 -3.98
CA LEU A 172 1.65 6.97 -2.83
C LEU A 172 0.80 6.65 -1.59
N LYS A 173 -0.28 7.40 -1.35
CA LYS A 173 -1.19 7.14 -0.23
C LYS A 173 -2.10 5.93 -0.46
N ALA A 174 -2.39 5.60 -1.72
CA ALA A 174 -3.23 4.45 -2.08
C ALA A 174 -2.48 3.11 -1.98
N LEU A 175 -1.17 3.08 -2.27
CA LEU A 175 -0.35 1.85 -2.26
C LEU A 175 -0.41 1.09 -0.91
N PRO A 176 -0.19 1.71 0.27
CA PRO A 176 -0.30 1.00 1.54
C PRO A 176 -1.71 0.47 1.84
N LEU A 177 -2.75 1.08 1.25
CA LEU A 177 -4.12 0.61 1.43
C LEU A 177 -4.32 -0.73 0.73
N VAL A 178 -3.73 -0.92 -0.46
CA VAL A 178 -3.75 -2.23 -1.15
C VAL A 178 -3.11 -3.28 -0.26
N GLN A 179 -1.93 -2.99 0.31
CA GLN A 179 -1.24 -3.95 1.17
C GLN A 179 -2.12 -4.36 2.37
N VAL A 180 -2.62 -3.39 3.14
CA VAL A 180 -3.42 -3.68 4.35
C VAL A 180 -4.74 -4.36 3.98
N PHE A 181 -5.42 -3.90 2.94
CA PHE A 181 -6.70 -4.46 2.52
C PHE A 181 -6.53 -5.87 1.94
N TYR A 182 -5.55 -6.06 1.05
CA TYR A 182 -5.21 -7.36 0.47
C TYR A 182 -4.97 -8.39 1.56
N PHE A 183 -4.00 -8.16 2.46
CA PHE A 183 -3.63 -9.14 3.49
C PHE A 183 -4.80 -9.52 4.39
N ARG A 184 -5.71 -8.58 4.65
CA ARG A 184 -6.87 -8.83 5.50
C ARG A 184 -8.00 -9.57 4.77
N GLN A 185 -8.10 -9.39 3.46
CA GLN A 185 -9.16 -9.99 2.64
C GLN A 185 -8.68 -11.19 1.81
N VAL A 186 -7.41 -11.64 1.90
CA VAL A 186 -6.87 -12.80 1.14
C VAL A 186 -7.82 -14.00 1.11
N PRO A 187 -8.43 -14.44 2.22
CA PRO A 187 -9.32 -15.61 2.18
C PRO A 187 -10.60 -15.41 1.35
N LEU A 188 -10.95 -14.17 1.02
CA LEU A 188 -12.15 -13.78 0.28
C LEU A 188 -11.85 -13.33 -1.15
N ILE A 189 -10.58 -13.08 -1.50
CA ILE A 189 -10.17 -12.67 -2.85
C ILE A 189 -10.04 -13.92 -3.71
N GLY A 190 -10.80 -13.98 -4.82
CA GLY A 190 -10.70 -15.10 -5.75
C GLY A 190 -9.35 -15.14 -6.47
N GLU A 191 -8.91 -16.33 -6.91
CA GLU A 191 -7.61 -16.54 -7.56
C GLU A 191 -7.39 -15.61 -8.78
N HIS A 192 -8.43 -15.41 -9.60
CA HIS A 192 -8.39 -14.49 -10.74
C HIS A 192 -8.04 -13.06 -10.33
N LYS A 193 -8.60 -12.59 -9.20
CA LYS A 193 -8.38 -11.25 -8.68
C LYS A 193 -7.02 -11.14 -8.01
N MET A 194 -6.55 -12.20 -7.35
CA MET A 194 -5.18 -12.25 -6.82
C MET A 194 -4.16 -12.10 -7.94
N ILE A 195 -4.38 -12.79 -9.07
CA ILE A 195 -3.56 -12.61 -10.27
C ILE A 195 -3.64 -11.14 -10.69
N GLU A 196 -4.81 -10.58 -10.96
CA GLU A 196 -4.96 -9.18 -11.38
C GLU A 196 -4.32 -8.15 -10.42
N ILE A 197 -4.39 -8.35 -9.11
CA ILE A 197 -3.71 -7.52 -8.10
C ILE A 197 -2.20 -7.56 -8.27
N LEU A 198 -1.66 -8.76 -8.50
CA LEU A 198 -0.25 -8.97 -8.82
C LEU A 198 0.08 -8.40 -10.22
N GLU A 199 -0.86 -8.38 -11.15
CA GLU A 199 -0.66 -7.79 -12.49
C GLU A 199 -0.75 -6.25 -12.52
N ALA A 200 -1.60 -5.66 -11.67
CA ALA A 200 -1.88 -4.22 -11.61
C ALA A 200 -0.74 -3.43 -10.97
N ASP A 201 0.04 -4.08 -10.10
CA ASP A 201 1.49 -3.83 -10.04
C ASP A 201 2.08 -4.35 -11.35
N ALA A 202 2.11 -3.51 -12.39
CA ALA A 202 2.57 -3.78 -13.76
C ALA A 202 4.05 -4.23 -13.90
N TRP A 203 4.60 -4.83 -12.84
CA TRP A 203 5.83 -5.60 -12.80
C TRP A 203 5.65 -7.13 -12.66
N THR A 204 4.49 -7.67 -12.25
CA THR A 204 4.43 -9.07 -11.82
C THR A 204 3.45 -10.01 -12.52
N THR A 205 3.23 -9.83 -13.83
CA THR A 205 2.43 -10.75 -14.68
C THR A 205 3.25 -11.75 -15.52
N LYS A 206 4.10 -12.56 -14.88
CA LYS A 206 4.38 -13.97 -15.27
C LYS A 206 4.73 -14.75 -13.99
N SER A 207 4.02 -14.42 -12.91
CA SER A 207 4.28 -14.83 -11.53
C SER A 207 3.52 -16.08 -11.17
N TRP A 208 4.19 -17.21 -11.28
CA TRP A 208 4.14 -18.24 -10.23
C TRP A 208 5.53 -18.67 -9.79
N ASN A 209 6.58 -17.97 -10.26
CA ASN A 209 7.95 -18.30 -9.91
C ASN A 209 8.66 -17.03 -9.51
N VAL A 210 9.08 -16.96 -8.24
CA VAL A 210 10.03 -15.96 -7.73
C VAL A 210 11.24 -15.85 -8.65
N ILE A 211 11.62 -16.97 -9.29
CA ILE A 211 12.65 -17.05 -10.33
C ILE A 211 12.34 -16.16 -11.54
N THR A 212 11.11 -16.17 -12.06
CA THR A 212 10.74 -15.35 -13.24
C THR A 212 10.75 -13.86 -12.92
N LEU A 213 10.32 -13.49 -11.70
CA LEU A 213 10.37 -12.12 -11.21
C LEU A 213 11.80 -11.64 -11.00
N LYS A 214 12.62 -12.47 -10.37
CA LYS A 214 14.06 -12.28 -10.25
C LYS A 214 14.65 -11.97 -11.62
N ASP A 215 14.45 -12.85 -12.61
CA ASP A 215 15.02 -12.68 -13.94
C ASP A 215 14.54 -11.41 -14.65
N ARG A 216 13.30 -10.96 -14.39
CA ARG A 216 12.79 -9.69 -14.92
C ARG A 216 13.50 -8.49 -14.30
N PHE A 217 13.63 -8.45 -12.97
CA PHE A 217 14.33 -7.35 -12.30
C PHE A 217 15.82 -7.34 -12.64
N VAL A 218 16.47 -8.49 -12.69
CA VAL A 218 17.87 -8.63 -13.10
C VAL A 218 18.08 -8.14 -14.53
N ARG A 219 17.21 -8.52 -15.47
CA ARG A 219 17.24 -7.99 -16.84
C ARG A 219 17.04 -6.49 -16.88
N LEU A 220 16.14 -5.94 -16.06
CA LEU A 220 15.94 -4.49 -15.99
C LEU A 220 17.17 -3.76 -15.48
N ALA A 221 17.81 -4.27 -14.42
CA ALA A 221 19.03 -3.71 -13.85
C ALA A 221 20.15 -3.69 -14.89
N LYS A 222 20.41 -4.84 -15.54
CA LYS A 222 21.45 -4.99 -16.58
C LYS A 222 21.20 -4.09 -17.80
N ASN A 223 19.96 -3.97 -18.25
CA ASN A 223 19.61 -3.17 -19.43
C ASN A 223 19.51 -1.66 -19.14
N SER A 224 19.51 -1.26 -17.87
CA SER A 224 19.42 0.14 -17.49
C SER A 224 20.80 0.79 -17.45
N HIS A 225 21.33 1.30 -18.56
CA HIS A 225 22.58 2.08 -18.55
C HIS A 225 22.33 3.51 -18.06
N ILE A 226 23.17 4.00 -17.13
CA ILE A 226 23.08 5.38 -16.63
C ILE A 226 24.00 6.25 -17.48
N PRO A 227 23.46 7.18 -18.29
CA PRO A 227 24.28 8.10 -19.09
C PRO A 227 24.98 9.13 -18.18
N PRO A 228 25.85 9.99 -18.74
CA PRO A 228 26.41 11.12 -17.99
C PRO A 228 25.32 12.02 -17.40
N ARG A 229 25.64 12.70 -16.27
CA ARG A 229 24.68 13.53 -15.51
C ARG A 229 24.01 14.63 -16.33
N GLN A 230 24.66 15.08 -17.40
CA GLN A 230 24.19 16.16 -18.27
C GLN A 230 23.15 15.71 -19.30
N ASP A 231 22.94 14.41 -19.47
CA ASP A 231 21.99 13.86 -20.45
C ASP A 231 20.53 14.03 -19.95
N PRO A 232 19.59 14.54 -20.78
CA PRO A 232 18.17 14.59 -20.42
C PRO A 232 17.58 13.22 -20.02
N GLY A 233 18.14 12.12 -20.51
CA GLY A 233 17.75 10.74 -20.18
C GLY A 233 18.23 10.26 -18.80
N TYR A 234 19.14 10.98 -18.14
CA TYR A 234 19.76 10.56 -16.87
C TYR A 234 18.74 10.26 -15.77
N THR A 235 17.76 11.15 -15.58
CA THR A 235 16.73 10.98 -14.53
C THR A 235 15.77 9.83 -14.81
N ALA A 236 15.47 9.54 -16.08
CA ALA A 236 14.66 8.40 -16.46
C ALA A 236 15.43 7.09 -16.28
N ALA A 237 16.72 7.06 -16.64
CA ALA A 237 17.60 5.92 -16.45
C ALA A 237 17.79 5.58 -14.97
N ILE A 238 18.02 6.58 -14.10
CA ILE A 238 18.09 6.38 -12.64
C ILE A 238 16.80 5.78 -12.12
N ARG A 239 15.63 6.35 -12.47
CA ARG A 239 14.34 5.84 -12.00
C ARG A 239 14.13 4.38 -12.41
N ARG A 240 14.51 4.04 -13.65
CA ARG A 240 14.41 2.67 -14.16
C ARG A 240 15.35 1.73 -13.42
N ARG A 241 16.62 2.07 -13.23
CA ARG A 241 17.57 1.24 -12.47
C ARG A 241 17.13 1.10 -11.01
N HIS A 242 16.74 2.20 -10.37
CA HIS A 242 16.27 2.19 -8.99
C HIS A 242 15.03 1.32 -8.79
N ALA A 243 14.06 1.36 -9.71
CA ALA A 243 12.91 0.46 -9.69
C ALA A 243 13.32 -1.03 -9.80
N ALA A 244 14.33 -1.35 -10.62
CA ALA A 244 14.90 -2.70 -10.68
C ALA A 244 15.44 -3.14 -9.33
N ILE A 245 16.28 -2.29 -8.73
CA ILE A 245 16.97 -2.57 -7.47
C ILE A 245 15.98 -2.69 -6.31
N LEU A 246 14.98 -1.82 -6.22
CA LEU A 246 13.92 -1.94 -5.22
C LEU A 246 13.17 -3.27 -5.33
N GLY A 247 12.92 -3.73 -6.57
CA GLY A 247 12.33 -5.05 -6.81
C GLY A 247 13.20 -6.21 -6.34
N ILE A 248 14.51 -6.14 -6.60
CA ILE A 248 15.48 -7.15 -6.10
C ILE A 248 15.52 -7.13 -4.57
N CYS A 249 15.61 -5.94 -3.95
CA CYS A 249 15.59 -5.80 -2.50
C CYS A 249 14.30 -6.36 -1.90
N ALA A 250 13.14 -6.10 -2.51
CA ALA A 250 11.86 -6.64 -2.04
C ALA A 250 11.81 -8.18 -2.12
N LEU A 251 12.42 -8.80 -3.13
CA LEU A 251 12.55 -10.25 -3.20
C LEU A 251 13.42 -10.79 -2.07
N VAL A 252 14.55 -10.14 -1.77
CA VAL A 252 15.42 -10.52 -0.64
C VAL A 252 14.66 -10.39 0.68
N ASP A 253 14.04 -9.23 0.91
CA ASP A 253 13.34 -8.92 2.17
C ASP A 253 12.08 -9.78 2.37
N SER A 254 11.53 -10.39 1.31
CA SER A 254 10.40 -11.33 1.41
C SER A 254 10.76 -12.67 2.06
N TYR A 255 12.05 -12.99 2.20
CA TYR A 255 12.57 -14.20 2.85
C TYR A 255 13.51 -13.84 4.02
N PRO A 256 13.00 -13.30 5.13
CA PRO A 256 13.84 -12.75 6.20
C PRO A 256 14.62 -13.79 7.02
N TYR A 257 14.22 -15.07 7.01
CA TYR A 257 14.81 -16.11 7.87
C TYR A 257 15.31 -17.33 7.09
N THR A 258 15.44 -17.20 5.76
CA THR A 258 15.79 -18.33 4.89
C THR A 258 16.60 -17.84 3.71
N VAL A 259 17.77 -18.43 3.49
CA VAL A 259 18.57 -18.18 2.29
C VAL A 259 18.21 -19.18 1.19
N GLU A 260 17.38 -18.72 0.25
CA GLU A 260 17.01 -19.48 -0.94
C GLU A 260 18.18 -19.62 -1.94
N LYS A 261 18.17 -20.67 -2.77
CA LYS A 261 19.28 -20.98 -3.70
C LYS A 261 19.65 -19.84 -4.67
N TRP A 262 18.69 -19.00 -5.01
CA TRP A 262 18.87 -17.86 -5.91
C TRP A 262 19.32 -16.57 -5.19
N MET A 263 19.28 -16.55 -3.86
CA MET A 263 19.56 -15.37 -3.03
C MET A 263 21.05 -14.98 -3.03
N PRO A 264 22.03 -15.92 -2.89
CA PRO A 264 23.45 -15.58 -2.91
C PRO A 264 23.88 -14.85 -4.18
N ASP A 265 23.40 -15.31 -5.34
CA ASP A 265 23.67 -14.69 -6.64
C ASP A 265 23.14 -13.25 -6.72
N LEU A 266 21.93 -13.00 -6.21
CA LEU A 266 21.38 -11.64 -6.17
C LEU A 266 22.19 -10.70 -5.27
N LEU A 267 22.58 -11.16 -4.09
CA LEU A 267 23.29 -10.31 -3.12
C LEU A 267 24.72 -10.02 -3.56
N ALA A 268 25.47 -11.07 -3.91
CA ALA A 268 26.90 -10.98 -4.18
C ALA A 268 27.24 -10.54 -5.60
N ASN A 269 26.48 -10.97 -6.61
CA ASN A 269 26.83 -10.71 -8.01
C ASN A 269 26.06 -9.54 -8.61
N ILE A 270 24.88 -9.20 -8.07
CA ILE A 270 24.02 -8.18 -8.67
C ILE A 270 23.97 -6.95 -7.78
N LEU A 271 23.55 -7.08 -6.52
CA LEU A 271 23.44 -5.94 -5.61
C LEU A 271 24.81 -5.32 -5.29
N ALA A 272 25.86 -6.13 -5.17
CA ALA A 272 27.22 -5.64 -4.90
C ALA A 272 27.73 -4.65 -5.98
N GLU A 273 27.42 -4.89 -7.27
CA GLU A 273 27.80 -4.01 -8.39
C GLU A 273 27.15 -2.62 -8.28
N HIS A 274 26.00 -2.54 -7.63
CA HIS A 274 25.19 -1.31 -7.51
C HIS A 274 25.46 -0.53 -6.21
N THR A 275 26.48 -0.89 -5.44
CA THR A 275 26.88 -0.20 -4.20
C THR A 275 27.49 1.19 -4.42
N TYR A 276 28.07 1.41 -5.60
CA TYR A 276 28.68 2.69 -6.01
C TYR A 276 27.78 3.51 -6.95
N ASP A 277 26.57 3.03 -7.25
CA ASP A 277 25.62 3.75 -8.09
C ASP A 277 25.13 5.05 -7.42
N PRO A 278 24.69 6.06 -8.20
CA PRO A 278 24.20 7.31 -7.67
C PRO A 278 22.97 7.12 -6.77
N ILE A 279 22.83 7.99 -5.76
CA ILE A 279 21.66 8.06 -4.89
C ILE A 279 20.41 8.27 -5.77
N PRO A 280 19.30 7.54 -5.54
CA PRO A 280 18.97 6.73 -4.35
C PRO A 280 19.33 5.24 -4.43
N ILE A 281 20.02 4.78 -5.48
CA ILE A 281 20.23 3.34 -5.74
C ILE A 281 21.10 2.70 -4.67
N SER A 282 22.30 3.24 -4.45
CA SER A 282 23.24 2.67 -3.49
C SER A 282 22.73 2.72 -2.03
N THR A 283 21.85 3.67 -1.69
CA THR A 283 21.17 3.70 -0.39
C THR A 283 20.21 2.52 -0.23
N ALA A 284 19.42 2.20 -1.27
CA ALA A 284 18.50 1.06 -1.23
C ALA A 284 19.25 -0.28 -1.10
N VAL A 285 20.37 -0.43 -1.83
CA VAL A 285 21.24 -1.61 -1.74
C VAL A 285 21.77 -1.79 -0.32
N ARG A 286 22.33 -0.73 0.29
CA ARG A 286 22.84 -0.78 1.66
C ARG A 286 21.75 -1.07 2.70
N ASN A 287 20.55 -0.52 2.53
CA ASN A 287 19.43 -0.79 3.43
C ASN A 287 19.00 -2.27 3.37
N CYS A 288 18.89 -2.84 2.18
CA CYS A 288 18.57 -4.26 2.00
C CYS A 288 19.65 -5.15 2.62
N ALA A 289 20.93 -4.86 2.35
CA ALA A 289 22.06 -5.57 2.95
C ALA A 289 22.05 -5.50 4.50
N SER A 290 21.75 -4.33 5.06
CA SER A 290 21.60 -4.14 6.51
C SER A 290 20.44 -4.94 7.10
N ASN A 291 19.29 -4.96 6.42
CA ASN A 291 18.13 -5.74 6.85
C ASN A 291 18.43 -7.25 6.80
N PHE A 292 19.02 -7.73 5.71
CA PHE A 292 19.44 -9.12 5.55
C PHE A 292 20.37 -9.56 6.70
N LYS A 293 21.39 -8.75 7.03
CA LYS A 293 22.30 -9.03 8.14
C LYS A 293 21.59 -9.12 9.49
N LYS A 294 20.63 -8.23 9.75
CA LYS A 294 19.88 -8.21 11.01
C LYS A 294 19.00 -9.45 11.15
N THR A 295 18.35 -9.90 10.08
CA THR A 295 17.38 -11.00 10.16
C THR A 295 18.04 -12.38 10.16
N HIS A 296 19.23 -12.52 9.59
CA HIS A 296 19.99 -13.79 9.52
C HIS A 296 21.16 -13.86 10.53
N GLN A 297 21.23 -12.93 11.50
CA GLN A 297 22.33 -12.88 12.46
C GLN A 297 22.40 -14.15 13.33
N ASP A 298 21.26 -14.64 13.81
CA ASP A 298 21.18 -15.78 14.72
C ASP A 298 21.40 -17.11 14.00
N THR A 299 20.97 -17.21 12.73
CA THR A 299 21.06 -18.41 11.88
C THR A 299 22.31 -18.42 10.99
N TRP A 300 23.22 -17.45 11.15
CA TRP A 300 24.34 -17.23 10.24
C TRP A 300 25.25 -18.44 10.05
N HIS A 301 25.43 -19.26 11.09
CA HIS A 301 26.24 -20.48 11.06
C HIS A 301 25.73 -21.55 10.07
N GLU A 302 24.44 -21.51 9.73
CA GLU A 302 23.83 -22.34 8.69
C GLU A 302 23.74 -21.61 7.36
N ASP A 303 23.33 -20.33 7.41
CA ASP A 303 23.13 -19.52 6.21
C ASP A 303 24.42 -19.26 5.43
N CYS A 304 25.56 -19.12 6.12
CA CYS A 304 26.85 -18.91 5.47
C CYS A 304 27.24 -20.07 4.54
N LYS A 305 26.77 -21.30 4.83
CA LYS A 305 27.04 -22.50 4.02
C LYS A 305 26.33 -22.48 2.66
N ARG A 306 25.39 -21.55 2.46
CA ARG A 306 24.69 -21.34 1.18
C ARG A 306 25.47 -20.49 0.19
N PHE A 307 26.52 -19.81 0.63
CA PHE A 307 27.36 -18.95 -0.18
C PHE A 307 28.68 -19.66 -0.51
N ASN A 308 29.22 -19.43 -1.70
CA ASN A 308 30.60 -19.82 -2.00
C ASN A 308 31.59 -18.76 -1.48
N GLU A 309 32.90 -19.08 -1.53
CA GLU A 309 33.95 -18.19 -1.00
C GLU A 309 33.93 -16.80 -1.64
N ASP A 310 33.81 -16.73 -2.96
CA ASP A 310 33.75 -15.45 -3.71
C ASP A 310 32.52 -14.61 -3.31
N GLN A 311 31.35 -15.25 -3.16
CA GLN A 311 30.11 -14.61 -2.76
C GLN A 311 30.19 -14.12 -1.31
N MET A 312 30.86 -14.86 -0.43
CA MET A 312 31.07 -14.45 0.96
C MET A 312 31.95 -13.20 1.06
N VAL A 313 32.99 -13.11 0.22
CA VAL A 313 33.83 -11.91 0.14
C VAL A 313 33.00 -10.71 -0.33
N ALA A 314 32.27 -10.87 -1.44
CA ALA A 314 31.42 -9.80 -1.98
C ALA A 314 30.34 -9.36 -0.99
N LEU A 315 29.71 -10.31 -0.30
CA LEU A 315 28.72 -10.04 0.74
C LEU A 315 29.35 -9.30 1.93
N SER A 316 30.54 -9.69 2.37
CA SER A 316 31.27 -9.00 3.43
C SER A 316 31.55 -7.54 3.05
N THR A 317 32.00 -7.28 1.82
CA THR A 317 32.19 -5.91 1.30
C THR A 317 30.87 -5.13 1.26
N LEU A 318 29.78 -5.77 0.83
CA LEU A 318 28.45 -5.17 0.78
C LEU A 318 27.93 -4.80 2.19
N LEU A 319 28.13 -5.68 3.17
CA LEU A 319 27.70 -5.51 4.56
C LEU A 319 28.56 -4.50 5.35
N THR A 320 29.84 -4.39 5.01
CA THR A 320 30.78 -3.47 5.67
C THR A 320 30.76 -2.07 5.05
N GLY A 321 30.32 -1.94 3.80
CA GLY A 321 29.85 -0.72 3.15
C GLY A 321 30.59 0.55 3.60
N SER A 322 31.79 0.77 3.07
CA SER A 322 32.63 1.96 3.25
C SER A 322 31.85 3.27 3.05
N SER A 323 31.48 3.94 4.15
CA SER A 323 31.16 5.38 4.17
C SER A 323 31.16 6.00 5.58
N TYR A 324 31.18 5.23 6.68
CA TYR A 324 31.20 5.80 8.05
C TYR A 324 32.38 5.35 8.92
N TYR A 325 33.11 4.30 8.54
CA TYR A 325 34.22 3.76 9.33
C TYR A 325 35.59 4.43 9.06
N ASP A 326 35.80 4.98 7.86
CA ASP A 326 37.10 5.54 7.46
C ASP A 326 37.43 6.92 8.09
N GLN A 327 36.48 7.54 8.79
CA GLN A 327 36.68 8.85 9.43
C GLN A 327 36.79 8.82 10.95
N ARG A 328 36.62 7.67 11.63
CA ARG A 328 36.53 7.67 13.10
C ARG A 328 37.20 6.57 13.89
N LEU A 329 37.81 5.55 13.29
CA LEU A 329 38.35 4.43 14.07
C LEU A 329 39.80 4.11 13.72
N GLY A 330 40.69 5.00 14.19
CA GLY A 330 42.03 4.61 14.66
C GLY A 330 42.01 3.86 16.00
N THR A 331 40.85 3.42 16.51
CA THR A 331 40.75 2.79 17.83
C THR A 331 39.43 2.00 17.95
N GLN A 332 39.45 0.70 17.63
CA GLN A 332 38.50 -0.39 18.00
C GLN A 332 38.10 -1.26 16.79
N ASP A 333 39.02 -2.10 16.33
CA ASP A 333 38.75 -3.17 15.35
C ASP A 333 39.32 -4.52 15.83
N SER A 334 38.75 -5.08 16.91
CA SER A 334 39.17 -6.37 17.49
C SER A 334 38.05 -7.40 17.69
N GLY A 335 36.80 -7.09 17.33
CA GLY A 335 35.66 -8.00 17.57
C GLY A 335 35.29 -8.91 16.39
N PHE A 336 35.37 -8.40 15.16
CA PHE A 336 34.82 -9.13 13.99
C PHE A 336 35.85 -10.00 13.26
N LYS A 337 37.15 -9.67 13.35
CA LYS A 337 38.24 -10.51 12.82
C LYS A 337 38.38 -11.83 13.58
N THR A 338 38.09 -11.82 14.88
CA THR A 338 38.25 -12.97 15.78
C THR A 338 37.23 -14.10 15.50
N LEU A 339 36.06 -13.77 14.96
CA LEU A 339 35.04 -14.76 14.60
C LEU A 339 35.32 -15.45 13.26
N ILE A 340 36.09 -14.82 12.37
CA ILE A 340 36.48 -15.41 11.08
C ILE A 340 37.72 -16.31 11.25
N SER A 341 38.62 -15.99 12.18
CA SER A 341 39.80 -16.82 12.45
C SER A 341 39.51 -18.05 13.33
N ALA A 342 38.45 -18.04 14.14
CA ALA A 342 38.13 -19.14 15.07
C ALA A 342 37.37 -20.32 14.43
N SER A 343 37.12 -20.30 13.12
CA SER A 343 36.43 -21.39 12.39
C SER A 343 37.37 -22.20 11.49
N ASN A 344 38.69 -21.96 11.57
CA ASN A 344 39.71 -22.65 10.77
C ASN A 344 40.80 -23.34 11.64
N GLU A 345 40.49 -23.65 12.90
CA GLU A 345 41.29 -24.60 13.72
C GLU A 345 40.43 -25.76 14.23
#